data_AF-A0A956VXM5-F1
#
_entry.id   AF-A0A956VXM5-F1
#
_cell.length_a   1.000
_cell.length_b   1.000
_cell.length_c   1.000
_cell.angle_alpha   90.00
_cell.angle_beta   90.00
_cell.angle_gamma   90.00
#
_symmetry.space_group_name_H-M   'P 1'
#
loop_
_entity.id
_entity.type
_entity.pdbx_description
1 polymer ?
#
loop_
_entity_poly.entity_id
_entity_poly.type
_entity_poly.pdbx_seq_one_letter_code
_entity_poly.pdbx_strand_id
1 'polypeptide(L)'
;MHDAMPREAVETVIIGGGQAGLAMAYELQRQGRSSVILEAHGRVGESWRQRWDSLSLFTPARLSHLPGMKQPRPDWAFATKDEFADYLEAYAEHFGFDVRYHARTERISRRG
;
A
#
# COMPACT_ATOMS: atom_id res chain seq x y z
N MET A 1 14.42 12.87 -29.57
CA MET A 1 13.01 12.60 -29.89
C MET A 1 12.38 12.07 -28.60
N HIS A 2 11.82 12.96 -27.77
CA HIS A 2 11.13 12.53 -26.55
C HIS A 2 9.78 11.96 -26.98
N ASP A 3 9.65 10.65 -26.94
CA ASP A 3 8.35 10.01 -27.08
C ASP A 3 7.44 10.56 -25.97
N ALA A 4 6.32 11.13 -26.37
CA ALA A 4 5.40 11.75 -25.42
C ALA A 4 4.75 10.60 -24.62
N MET A 5 5.24 10.40 -23.39
CA MET A 5 4.67 9.40 -22.49
C MET A 5 3.14 9.57 -22.43
N PRO A 6 2.38 8.49 -22.62
CA PRO A 6 0.93 8.56 -22.67
C PRO A 6 0.40 9.19 -21.38
N ARG A 7 -0.50 10.16 -21.55
CA ARG A 7 -1.16 10.83 -20.43
C ARG A 7 -2.43 10.07 -20.11
N GLU A 8 -2.54 9.64 -18.86
CA GLU A 8 -3.73 9.01 -18.33
C GLU A 8 -4.45 9.95 -17.37
N ALA A 9 -5.78 9.92 -17.39
CA ALA A 9 -6.63 10.61 -16.44
C ALA A 9 -7.34 9.58 -15.56
N VAL A 10 -7.15 9.68 -14.25
CA VAL A 10 -7.79 8.85 -13.23
C VAL A 10 -8.46 9.75 -12.19
N GLU A 11 -9.48 9.24 -11.51
CA GLU A 11 -10.23 10.01 -10.52
C GLU A 11 -9.38 10.36 -9.29
N THR A 12 -8.60 9.40 -8.78
CA THR A 12 -7.77 9.59 -7.59
C THR A 12 -6.47 8.80 -7.74
N VAL A 13 -5.36 9.47 -7.45
CA VAL A 13 -4.02 8.86 -7.39
C VAL A 13 -3.60 8.82 -5.93
N ILE A 14 -3.26 7.63 -5.45
CA ILE A 14 -2.65 7.41 -4.14
C ILE A 14 -1.15 7.19 -4.38
N ILE A 15 -0.31 7.99 -3.73
CA ILE A 15 1.15 7.87 -3.87
C ILE A 15 1.67 7.05 -2.69
N GLY A 16 2.19 5.85 -3.00
CA GLY A 16 2.72 4.88 -2.06
C GLY A 16 1.72 3.75 -1.75
N GLY A 17 2.15 2.51 -1.98
CA GLY A 17 1.45 1.28 -1.63
C GLY A 17 1.82 0.73 -0.25
N GLY A 18 2.17 1.61 0.69
CA GLY A 18 2.35 1.27 2.10
C GLY A 18 1.02 1.20 2.86
N GLN A 19 1.09 0.94 4.18
CA GLN A 19 -0.10 0.73 5.01
C GLN A 19 -1.14 1.86 4.94
N ALA A 20 -0.70 3.12 4.82
CA ALA A 20 -1.60 4.27 4.71
C ALA A 20 -2.30 4.35 3.34
N GLY A 21 -1.57 4.08 2.25
CA GLY A 21 -2.13 4.09 0.91
C GLY A 21 -3.15 2.97 0.70
N LEU A 22 -2.86 1.78 1.22
CA LEU A 22 -3.78 0.64 1.18
C LEU A 22 -5.06 0.89 2.00
N ALA A 23 -4.93 1.45 3.21
CA ALA A 23 -6.10 1.82 4.02
C ALA A 23 -6.95 2.90 3.31
N MET A 24 -6.32 3.86 2.64
CA MET A 24 -7.02 4.87 1.85
C MET A 24 -7.75 4.26 0.64
N ALA A 25 -7.11 3.35 -0.09
CA ALA A 25 -7.72 2.65 -1.21
C ALA A 25 -8.96 1.86 -0.77
N TYR A 26 -8.89 1.17 0.37
CA TYR A 26 -10.03 0.49 0.97
C TYR A 26 -11.20 1.44 1.23
N GLU A 27 -10.97 2.58 1.88
CA GLU A 27 -12.06 3.52 2.18
C GLU A 27 -12.64 4.20 0.94
N LEU A 28 -11.83 4.47 -0.08
CA LEU A 28 -12.30 4.97 -1.38
C LEU A 28 -13.17 3.94 -2.10
N GLN A 29 -12.72 2.69 -2.16
CA GLN A 29 -13.48 1.59 -2.75
C GLN A 29 -14.80 1.35 -2.01
N ARG A 30 -14.81 1.43 -0.67
CA ARG A 30 -16.02 1.32 0.16
C ARG A 30 -17.03 2.45 -0.10
N GLN A 31 -16.57 3.59 -0.61
CA GLN A 31 -17.39 4.73 -1.05
C GLN A 31 -17.73 4.69 -2.55
N GLY A 32 -17.34 3.63 -3.27
CA GLY A 32 -17.57 3.51 -4.72
C GLY A 32 -16.71 4.44 -5.57
N ARG A 33 -15.58 4.94 -5.05
CA ARG A 33 -14.65 5.84 -5.76
C ARG A 33 -13.48 5.05 -6.32
N SER A 34 -13.09 5.36 -7.55
CA SER A 34 -11.96 4.71 -8.21
C SER A 34 -10.63 5.33 -7.78
N SER A 35 -9.59 4.50 -7.64
CA SER A 35 -8.25 4.97 -7.32
C SER A 35 -7.18 4.06 -7.91
N VAL A 36 -6.07 4.66 -8.31
CA VAL A 36 -4.81 3.95 -8.61
C VAL A 36 -3.79 4.21 -7.51
N ILE A 37 -3.02 3.19 -7.15
CA ILE A 37 -1.89 3.30 -6.23
C ILE A 37 -0.59 3.26 -7.03
N LEU A 38 0.27 4.26 -6.84
CA LEU A 38 1.62 4.27 -7.41
C LEU A 38 2.62 3.81 -6.34
N GLU A 39 3.21 2.63 -6.53
CA GLU A 39 4.21 2.04 -5.63
C GLU A 39 5.59 2.12 -6.29
N ALA A 40 6.57 2.69 -5.58
CA ALA A 40 7.93 2.87 -6.07
C ALA A 40 8.70 1.54 -6.16
N HIS A 41 8.37 0.58 -5.31
CA HIS A 41 8.97 -0.74 -5.26
C HIS A 41 8.25 -1.74 -6.20
N GLY A 42 8.86 -2.92 -6.37
CA GLY A 42 8.30 -4.01 -7.18
C GLY A 42 7.23 -4.85 -6.48
N ARG A 43 6.96 -4.57 -5.20
CA ARG A 43 6.09 -5.38 -4.34
C ARG A 43 5.52 -4.53 -3.20
N VAL A 44 4.27 -4.75 -2.82
CA VAL A 44 3.67 -4.12 -1.63
C VAL A 44 4.39 -4.62 -0.38
N GLY A 45 4.64 -3.73 0.58
CA GLY A 45 5.33 -4.07 1.83
C GLY A 45 6.87 -4.08 1.72
N GLU A 46 7.44 -3.78 0.55
CA GLU A 46 8.90 -3.82 0.36
C GLU A 46 9.65 -2.84 1.29
N SER A 47 9.07 -1.67 1.56
CA SER A 47 9.61 -0.71 2.54
C SER A 47 9.65 -1.27 3.97
N TRP A 48 8.81 -2.26 4.30
CA TRP A 48 8.88 -2.99 5.57
C TRP A 48 9.98 -4.03 5.55
N ARG A 49 10.08 -4.82 4.48
CA ARG A 49 11.13 -5.85 4.34
C ARG A 49 12.55 -5.26 4.38
N GLN A 50 12.73 -4.03 3.92
CA GLN A 50 14.03 -3.33 3.93
C GLN A 50 14.41 -2.71 5.28
N ARG A 51 13.59 -2.82 6.33
CA ARG A 51 13.97 -2.41 7.69
C ARG A 51 14.92 -3.44 8.32
N TRP A 52 15.50 -3.10 9.46
CA TRP A 52 16.46 -3.96 10.17
C TRP A 52 15.84 -5.29 10.64
N ASP A 53 16.62 -6.36 10.61
CA ASP A 53 16.13 -7.75 10.78
C ASP A 53 15.39 -8.01 12.09
N SER A 54 15.82 -7.38 13.19
CA SER A 54 15.20 -7.56 14.51
C SER A 54 13.91 -6.78 14.71
N LEU A 55 13.45 -6.03 13.71
CA LEU A 55 12.23 -5.23 13.84
C LEU A 55 11.00 -6.12 14.01
N SER A 56 10.31 -5.91 15.14
CA SER A 56 8.93 -6.34 15.36
C SER A 56 8.06 -5.12 15.67
N LEU A 57 6.78 -5.19 15.35
CA LEU A 57 5.82 -4.16 15.73
C LEU A 57 5.76 -4.03 17.25
N PHE A 58 5.55 -2.80 17.74
CA PHE A 58 5.33 -2.53 19.17
C PHE A 58 3.84 -2.56 19.55
N THR A 59 2.95 -2.75 18.58
CA THR A 59 1.51 -2.91 18.77
C THR A 59 1.06 -4.33 18.39
N PRO A 60 0.20 -4.96 19.19
CA PRO A 60 -0.27 -6.32 18.94
C PRO A 60 -1.15 -6.38 17.68
N ALA A 61 -1.24 -7.56 17.05
CA ALA A 61 -1.94 -7.80 15.79
C ALA A 61 -3.39 -7.27 15.78
N ARG A 62 -4.12 -7.40 16.91
CA ARG A 62 -5.50 -6.87 17.04
C ARG A 62 -5.60 -5.35 16.89
N LEU A 63 -4.52 -4.61 17.14
CA LEU A 63 -4.43 -3.15 17.05
C LEU A 63 -3.68 -2.69 15.79
N SER A 64 -3.07 -3.61 15.06
CA SER A 64 -2.20 -3.33 13.91
C SER A 64 -2.81 -3.75 12.57
N HIS A 65 -4.06 -4.23 12.56
CA HIS A 65 -4.73 -4.59 11.31
C HIS A 65 -5.29 -3.35 10.59
N LEU A 66 -5.27 -3.40 9.26
CA LEU A 66 -5.95 -2.45 8.39
C LEU A 66 -7.47 -2.72 8.35
N PRO A 67 -8.28 -1.69 8.00
CA PRO A 67 -9.73 -1.82 7.94
C PRO A 67 -10.19 -2.99 7.07
N GLY A 68 -11.20 -3.74 7.52
CA GLY A 68 -11.82 -4.80 6.73
C GLY A 68 -11.08 -6.15 6.71
N MET A 69 -9.83 -6.25 7.18
CA MET A 69 -9.10 -7.52 7.19
C MET A 69 -8.17 -7.65 8.39
N LYS A 70 -8.42 -8.66 9.25
CA LYS A 70 -7.55 -8.95 10.40
C LYS A 70 -6.19 -9.49 9.93
N GLN A 71 -5.15 -9.22 10.72
CA GLN A 71 -3.87 -9.92 10.54
C GLN A 71 -4.04 -11.43 10.82
N PRO A 72 -3.39 -12.32 10.05
CA PRO A 72 -3.47 -13.77 10.24
C PRO A 72 -2.58 -14.24 11.42
N ARG A 73 -2.78 -13.65 12.59
CA ARG A 73 -1.95 -13.84 13.80
C ARG A 73 -2.84 -13.82 15.05
N PRO A 74 -2.42 -14.44 16.17
CA PRO A 74 -3.10 -14.29 17.44
C PRO A 74 -3.21 -12.81 17.85
N ASP A 75 -4.32 -12.42 18.46
CA ASP A 75 -4.65 -11.03 18.77
C ASP A 75 -3.56 -10.24 19.49
N TRP A 76 -2.79 -10.91 20.36
CA TRP A 76 -1.73 -10.32 21.19
C TRP A 76 -0.31 -10.59 20.69
N ALA A 77 -0.17 -11.20 19.51
CA ALA A 77 1.13 -11.40 18.87
C ALA A 77 1.65 -10.10 18.25
N PHE A 78 2.97 -9.96 18.20
CA PHE A 78 3.64 -8.83 17.56
C PHE A 78 4.26 -9.32 16.25
N ALA A 79 3.83 -8.77 15.13
CA ALA A 79 4.34 -9.17 13.81
C ALA A 79 5.79 -8.70 13.63
N THR A 80 6.63 -9.50 12.99
CA THR A 80 7.93 -9.04 12.49
C THR A 80 7.74 -8.07 11.31
N LYS A 81 8.82 -7.41 10.87
CA LYS A 81 8.79 -6.57 9.65
C LYS A 81 8.30 -7.34 8.43
N ASP A 82 8.70 -8.60 8.30
CA ASP A 82 8.41 -9.42 7.12
C ASP A 82 6.97 -9.95 7.21
N GLU A 83 6.52 -10.38 8.39
CA GLU A 83 5.14 -10.79 8.61
C GLU A 83 4.14 -9.66 8.36
N PHE A 84 4.47 -8.43 8.79
CA PHE A 84 3.62 -7.28 8.50
C PHE A 84 3.66 -6.91 7.01
N ALA A 85 4.82 -7.03 6.36
CA ALA A 85 4.94 -6.79 4.93
C ALA A 85 4.08 -7.79 4.11
N ASP A 86 4.11 -9.07 4.46
CA ASP A 86 3.31 -10.11 3.83
C ASP A 86 1.81 -9.90 4.07
N TYR A 87 1.44 -9.44 5.27
CA TYR A 87 0.06 -9.01 5.55
C TYR A 87 -0.39 -7.86 4.64
N LEU A 88 0.43 -6.83 4.42
CA LEU A 88 0.07 -5.71 3.55
C LEU A 88 -0.09 -6.14 2.09
N GLU A 89 0.75 -7.06 1.62
CA GLU A 89 0.61 -7.59 0.27
C GLU A 89 -0.68 -8.41 0.11
N ALA A 90 -0.92 -9.35 1.04
CA ALA A 90 -2.16 -10.13 1.05
C ALA A 90 -3.40 -9.23 1.14
N TYR A 91 -3.30 -8.10 1.85
CA TYR A 91 -4.37 -7.09 1.92
C TYR A 91 -4.65 -6.45 0.56
N ALA A 92 -3.60 -6.05 -0.16
CA ALA A 92 -3.75 -5.46 -1.49
C ALA A 92 -4.37 -6.44 -2.50
N GLU A 93 -3.94 -7.70 -2.46
CA GLU A 93 -4.48 -8.77 -3.29
C GLU A 93 -5.94 -9.10 -2.93
N HIS A 94 -6.26 -9.19 -1.64
CA HIS A 94 -7.59 -9.55 -1.16
C HIS A 94 -8.68 -8.57 -1.63
N PHE A 95 -8.37 -7.28 -1.63
CA PHE A 95 -9.31 -6.25 -2.08
C PHE A 95 -9.19 -5.90 -3.57
N GLY A 96 -8.19 -6.45 -4.27
CA GLY A 96 -8.00 -6.27 -5.70
C GLY A 96 -7.66 -4.83 -6.09
N PHE A 97 -6.82 -4.14 -5.32
CA PHE A 97 -6.45 -2.76 -5.63
C PHE A 97 -5.62 -2.66 -6.93
N ASP A 98 -5.84 -1.59 -7.70
CA ASP A 98 -4.98 -1.23 -8.83
C ASP A 98 -3.65 -0.64 -8.32
N VAL A 99 -2.67 -1.52 -8.09
CA VAL A 99 -1.31 -1.14 -7.68
C VAL A 99 -0.39 -1.18 -8.89
N ARG A 100 0.22 -0.04 -9.20
CA ARG A 100 1.24 0.09 -10.24
C ARG A 100 2.61 0.10 -9.60
N TYR A 101 3.32 -1.00 -9.78
CA TYR A 101 4.67 -1.20 -9.26
C TYR A 101 5.72 -0.48 -10.10
N HIS A 102 6.90 -0.28 -9.51
CA HIS A 102 8.01 0.45 -10.12
C HIS A 102 7.64 1.86 -10.59
N ALA A 103 6.58 2.44 -10.03
CA ALA A 103 6.02 3.74 -10.39
C ALA A 103 6.43 4.79 -9.36
N ARG A 104 7.71 5.18 -9.38
CA ARG A 104 8.21 6.26 -8.51
C ARG A 104 7.62 7.60 -8.96
N THR A 105 6.85 8.24 -8.08
CA THR A 105 6.41 9.62 -8.31
C THR A 105 7.58 10.58 -8.15
N GLU A 106 7.94 11.28 -9.23
CA GLU A 106 9.02 12.27 -9.22
C GLU A 106 8.53 13.70 -8.97
N ARG A 107 7.31 14.02 -9.40
CA ARG A 107 6.77 15.38 -9.35
C ARG A 107 5.25 15.36 -9.24
N ILE A 108 4.73 16.23 -8.39
CA ILE A 108 3.32 16.59 -8.33
C ILE A 108 3.25 18.07 -8.68
N SER A 109 2.41 18.43 -9.65
CA SER A 109 2.16 19.82 -10.01
C SER A 109 0.68 20.04 -10.20
N ARG A 110 0.22 21.23 -9.82
CA ARG A 110 -1.13 21.67 -10.18
C ARG A 110 -1.15 21.97 -11.68
N ARG A 111 -2.20 21.54 -12.36
CA ARG A 111 -2.48 22.03 -13.71
C ARG A 111 -2.96 23.48 -13.60
N GLY A 112 -2.15 24.42 -14.05
CA GLY A 112 -2.38 25.86 -14.04
C GLY A 112 -1.49 26.53 -15.07
#